data_AF-A0A3B8X8H0-F1
#
_entry.id   AF-A0A3B8X8H0-F1
#
_cell.length_a   1.000
_cell.length_b   1.000
_cell.length_c   1.000
_cell.angle_alpha   90.00
_cell.angle_beta   90.00
_cell.angle_gamma   90.00
#
_symmetry.space_group_name_H-M   'P 1'
#
loop_
_entity.id
_entity.type
_entity.pdbx_description
1 polymer ?
#
loop_
_entity_poly.entity_id
_entity_poly.type
_entity_poly.pdbx_seq_one_letter_code
_entity_poly.pdbx_strand_id
1 'polypeptide(L)'
;EQKFSLIWIEGEISNLSSPSSGHLYFTLKDEKSQVRCALFKARRRQIELNPENGNAVLIRARVTLYEGRSEFQLIVEQIEPAGEGRL
;
A
#
# COMPACT_ATOMS: atom_id res chain seq x y z
N GLU A 1 11.98 17.18 -11.18
CA GLU A 1 11.19 16.16 -10.43
C GLU A 1 9.93 15.83 -11.21
N GLN A 2 9.83 14.61 -11.77
CA GLN A 2 8.55 14.11 -12.26
C GLN A 2 7.75 13.67 -11.02
N LYS A 3 6.84 14.53 -10.55
CA LYS A 3 5.89 14.17 -9.51
C LYS A 3 4.88 13.21 -10.15
N PHE A 4 5.04 11.90 -9.95
CA PHE A 4 4.03 10.94 -10.35
C PHE A 4 2.70 11.31 -9.69
N SER A 5 1.64 11.35 -10.51
CA SER A 5 0.27 11.61 -10.05
C SER A 5 -0.14 10.59 -8.99
N LEU A 6 -1.00 11.00 -8.06
CA LEU A 6 -1.64 10.07 -7.13
C LEU A 6 -2.51 9.11 -7.93
N ILE A 7 -2.36 7.81 -7.65
CA ILE A 7 -3.13 6.75 -8.28
C ILE A 7 -3.98 6.02 -7.25
N TRP A 8 -5.09 5.46 -7.72
CA TRP A 8 -5.94 4.54 -6.96
C TRP A 8 -5.72 3.13 -7.49
N ILE A 9 -5.48 2.17 -6.59
CA ILE A 9 -5.28 0.77 -6.94
C ILE A 9 -6.02 -0.09 -5.92
N GLU A 10 -6.72 -1.12 -6.42
CA GLU A 10 -7.36 -2.14 -5.62
C GLU A 10 -6.50 -3.41 -5.59
N GLY A 11 -6.51 -4.15 -4.48
CA GLY A 11 -5.90 -5.47 -4.38
C GLY A 11 -5.95 -6.05 -2.97
N GLU A 12 -5.37 -7.24 -2.81
CA GLU A 12 -5.28 -7.93 -1.51
C GLU A 12 -3.93 -7.64 -0.84
N ILE A 13 -3.95 -7.33 0.45
CA ILE A 13 -2.74 -7.20 1.27
C ILE A 13 -2.12 -8.58 1.52
N SER A 14 -0.82 -8.68 1.29
CA SER A 14 0.00 -9.83 1.64
C SER A 14 1.37 -9.39 2.18
N ASN A 15 2.08 -10.32 2.83
CA ASN A 15 3.43 -10.08 3.38
C ASN A 15 3.51 -8.85 4.30
N LEU A 16 2.43 -8.54 5.04
CA LEU A 16 2.37 -7.41 5.94
C LEU A 16 3.43 -7.52 7.04
N SER A 17 4.21 -6.45 7.21
CA SER A 17 5.23 -6.30 8.24
C SER A 17 5.06 -4.95 8.93
N SER A 18 5.13 -4.97 10.27
CA SER A 18 5.08 -3.78 11.12
C SER A 18 6.29 -3.73 12.06
N PRO A 19 7.45 -3.22 11.59
CA PRO A 19 8.62 -3.03 12.44
C PRO A 19 8.38 -2.04 13.59
N SER A 20 9.31 -1.96 14.55
CA SER A 20 9.26 -1.04 15.70
C SER A 20 9.23 0.45 15.33
N SER A 21 9.60 0.81 14.09
CA SER A 21 9.46 2.17 13.57
C SER A 21 8.00 2.62 13.47
N GLY A 22 7.05 1.67 13.41
CA GLY A 22 5.62 1.93 13.22
C GLY A 22 5.23 2.25 11.77
N HIS A 23 6.12 1.98 10.81
CA HIS A 23 5.76 1.93 9.38
C HIS A 23 5.15 0.57 9.07
N LEU A 24 4.21 0.53 8.14
CA LEU A 24 3.76 -0.72 7.56
C LEU A 24 4.41 -0.91 6.19
N TYR A 25 4.86 -2.13 5.94
CA TYR A 25 5.31 -2.58 4.63
C TYR A 25 4.47 -3.78 4.26
N PHE A 26 3.95 -3.80 3.04
CA PHE A 26 3.15 -4.90 2.54
C PHE A 26 3.25 -5.00 1.02
N THR A 27 2.80 -6.11 0.50
CA THR A 27 2.59 -6.31 -0.93
C THR A 27 1.10 -6.20 -1.21
N LEU A 28 0.73 -5.37 -2.17
CA LEU A 28 -0.61 -5.38 -2.75
C LEU A 28 -0.57 -6.29 -3.98
N LYS A 29 -1.45 -7.29 -4.04
CA LYS A 29 -1.46 -8.30 -5.12
C LYS A 29 -2.85 -8.49 -5.72
N ASP A 30 -2.86 -8.96 -6.95
CA ASP A 30 -4.00 -9.59 -7.62
C ASP A 30 -3.60 -10.99 -8.12
N GLU A 31 -4.38 -11.60 -9.01
CA GLU A 31 -4.10 -12.93 -9.55
C GLU A 31 -2.80 -13.04 -10.37
N LYS A 32 -2.33 -11.93 -10.96
CA LYS A 32 -1.26 -11.93 -11.98
C LYS A 32 -0.11 -10.97 -11.65
N SER A 33 -0.29 -10.10 -10.66
CA SER A 33 0.60 -8.99 -10.40
C SER A 33 0.71 -8.70 -8.91
N GLN A 34 1.83 -8.08 -8.55
CA GLN A 34 2.08 -7.64 -7.19
C GLN A 34 2.95 -6.39 -7.18
N VAL A 35 2.76 -5.54 -6.18
CA VAL A 35 3.55 -4.32 -5.99
C VAL A 35 3.81 -4.07 -4.51
N ARG A 36 5.04 -3.65 -4.19
CA ARG A 36 5.41 -3.29 -2.82
C ARG A 36 4.81 -1.95 -2.43
N CYS A 37 4.33 -1.89 -1.21
CA CYS A 37 3.71 -0.72 -0.62
C CYS A 37 4.39 -0.38 0.71
N ALA A 38 4.58 0.91 0.95
CA ALA A 38 5.03 1.45 2.22
C ALA A 38 4.01 2.47 2.73
N LEU A 39 3.58 2.30 3.98
CA LEU A 39 2.71 3.23 4.68
C LEU A 39 3.48 3.78 5.89
N PHE A 40 3.87 5.04 5.79
CA PHE A 40 4.63 5.69 6.86
C PHE A 40 3.77 5.98 8.09
N LYS A 41 4.43 5.98 9.25
CA LYS A 41 3.80 6.10 10.58
C LYS A 41 2.89 7.32 10.69
N ALA A 42 3.33 8.44 10.12
CA ALA A 42 2.56 9.69 10.14
C ALA A 42 1.19 9.52 9.45
N ARG A 43 1.15 8.83 8.31
CA ARG A 43 -0.10 8.49 7.61
C ARG A 43 -0.86 7.37 8.28
N ARG A 44 -0.17 6.32 8.75
CA ARG A 44 -0.78 5.20 9.47
C ARG A 44 -1.65 5.66 10.64
N ARG A 45 -1.21 6.68 11.39
CA ARG A 45 -1.94 7.27 12.52
C ARG A 45 -3.25 7.96 12.14
N GLN A 46 -3.43 8.33 10.87
CA GLN A 46 -4.63 9.00 10.35
C GLN A 46 -5.61 8.00 9.72
N ILE A 47 -5.23 6.73 9.62
CA ILE A 47 -6.02 5.67 9.01
C ILE A 47 -6.69 4.87 10.12
N GLU A 48 -8.02 4.81 10.09
CA GLU A 48 -8.84 4.06 11.06
C GLU A 48 -8.82 2.56 10.80
N LEU A 49 -8.76 2.15 9.53
CA LEU A 49 -8.67 0.75 9.13
C LEU A 49 -7.45 0.07 9.76
N ASN A 50 -7.55 -1.17 10.24
CA ASN A 50 -6.40 -1.98 10.60
C ASN A 50 -6.02 -2.92 9.45
N PRO A 51 -4.96 -2.66 8.66
CA PRO A 51 -4.58 -3.51 7.54
C PRO A 51 -4.09 -4.86 8.06
N GLU A 52 -4.61 -5.93 7.47
CA GLU A 52 -4.22 -7.32 7.76
C GLU A 52 -4.00 -8.10 6.45
N ASN A 53 -3.22 -9.18 6.52
CA ASN A 53 -3.06 -10.06 5.35
C ASN A 53 -4.41 -10.66 4.96
N GLY A 54 -4.71 -10.70 3.66
CA GLY A 54 -5.99 -11.16 3.14
C GLY A 54 -7.06 -10.06 3.03
N ASN A 55 -6.82 -8.84 3.53
CA ASN A 55 -7.75 -7.74 3.32
C ASN A 55 -7.72 -7.28 1.86
N ALA A 56 -8.89 -7.25 1.22
CA ALA A 56 -9.11 -6.54 -0.03
C ALA A 56 -9.26 -5.05 0.26
N VAL A 57 -8.42 -4.23 -0.37
CA VAL A 57 -8.32 -2.79 -0.09
C VAL A 57 -8.21 -1.97 -1.36
N LEU A 58 -8.75 -0.77 -1.31
CA LEU A 58 -8.53 0.30 -2.26
C LEU A 58 -7.52 1.29 -1.65
N ILE A 59 -6.36 1.44 -2.28
CA ILE A 59 -5.31 2.36 -1.82
C ILE A 59 -5.18 3.56 -2.73
N ARG A 60 -4.90 4.72 -2.15
CA ARG A 60 -4.40 5.90 -2.86
C ARG A 60 -2.92 6.05 -2.59
N ALA A 61 -2.10 6.07 -3.64
CA ALA A 61 -0.65 6.04 -3.48
C ALA A 61 0.10 6.85 -4.54
N ARG A 62 1.40 7.08 -4.29
CA ARG A 62 2.35 7.63 -5.27
C ARG A 62 3.36 6.56 -5.67
N VAL A 63 3.68 6.50 -6.95
CA VAL A 63 4.79 5.69 -7.45
C VAL A 63 6.10 6.36 -7.08
N THR A 64 7.02 5.61 -6.48
CA THR A 64 8.38 6.06 -6.20
C THR A 64 9.39 4.97 -6.54
N LEU A 65 10.60 5.38 -6.91
CA LEU A 65 11.73 4.47 -7.03
C LEU A 65 12.43 4.39 -5.66
N TYR A 66 12.65 3.18 -5.16
CA TYR A 66 13.51 2.95 -4.01
C TYR A 66 14.94 2.73 -4.48
N GLU A 67 15.76 3.78 -4.44
CA GLU A 67 17.12 3.79 -4.99
C GLU A 67 18.01 2.70 -4.40
N GLY A 68 17.84 2.36 -3.11
CA GLY A 68 18.63 1.32 -2.45
C GLY A 68 18.42 -0.10 -3.00
N ARG A 69 17.38 -0.33 -3.81
CA ARG A 69 17.12 -1.63 -4.47
C ARG A 69 16.77 -1.51 -5.95
N SER A 70 16.81 -0.30 -6.52
CA SER A 70 16.36 -0.01 -7.89
C SER A 70 14.97 -0.60 -8.19
N GLU A 71 14.06 -0.54 -7.22
CA GLU A 71 12.75 -1.18 -7.28
C GLU A 71 11.64 -0.12 -7.14
N PHE A 72 10.59 -0.22 -7.95
CA PHE A 72 9.40 0.61 -7.78
C PHE A 72 8.59 0.16 -6.57
N GLN A 73 8.11 1.13 -5.80
CA GLN A 73 7.17 0.92 -4.71
C GLN A 73 6.10 2.00 -4.71
N LEU A 74 5.01 1.73 -4.00
CA LEU A 74 3.93 2.67 -3.75
C LEU A 74 4.04 3.24 -2.34
N ILE A 75 4.09 4.57 -2.23
CA ILE A 75 3.89 5.25 -0.94
C ILE A 75 2.40 5.48 -0.75
N VAL A 76 1.83 4.79 0.24
CA VAL A 76 0.40 4.82 0.55
C VAL A 76 0.06 6.09 1.33
N GLU A 77 -0.96 6.80 0.87
CA GLU A 77 -1.48 8.02 1.49
C GLU A 77 -2.86 7.79 2.13
N GLN A 78 -3.65 6.86 1.57
CA GLN A 78 -4.98 6.50 2.04
C GLN A 78 -5.25 5.02 1.75
N ILE A 79 -6.05 4.38 2.60
CA ILE A 79 -6.49 2.99 2.45
C ILE A 79 -7.93 2.88 2.90
N GLU A 80 -8.72 2.18 2.10
CA GLU A 80 -10.13 1.92 2.35
C GLU A 80 -10.38 0.42 2.12
N PRO A 81 -11.33 -0.21 2.83
CA PRO A 81 -11.81 -1.52 2.44
C PRO A 81 -12.30 -1.47 0.99
N ALA A 82 -11.85 -2.41 0.16
CA ALA A 82 -12.57 -2.70 -1.06
C ALA A 82 -13.89 -3.31 -0.59
N GLY A 83 -15.01 -2.58 -0.66
CA GLY A 83 -16.29 -3.05 -0.11
C GLY A 83 -16.68 -4.44 -0.62
N GLU A 84 -17.65 -5.11 0.03
CA GLU A 84 -18.11 -6.48 -0.28
C GLU A 84 -18.69 -6.70 -1.70
N GLY A 85 -18.50 -5.79 -2.65
CA GLY A 85 -19.03 -5.90 -3.99
C GLY A 85 -18.04 -5.45 -5.06
N ARG A 86 -17.18 -6.37 -5.50
CA ARG A 86 -16.76 -6.58 -6.91
C ARG A 86 -15.69 -7.67 -7.00
N LEU A 87 -16.13 -8.92 -6.99
CA LEU A 87 -15.51 -10.00 -7.77
C LEU A 87 -16.64 -10.79 -8.43
#